data_AF-A0A6B3HTC2-F1
#
_entry.id   AF-A0A6B3HTC2-F1
#
_cell.length_a   1.000
_cell.length_b   1.000
_cell.length_c   1.000
_cell.angle_alpha   90.00
_cell.angle_beta   90.00
_cell.angle_gamma   90.00
#
_symmetry.space_group_name_H-M   'P 1'
#
loop_
_entity.id
_entity.type
_entity.pdbx_description
1 polymer ?
#
loop_
_entity_poly.entity_id
_entity_poly.type
_entity_poly.pdbx_seq_one_letter_code
_entity_poly.pdbx_strand_id
1 'polypeptide(L)'
;DTSQKDNNTSVHPGEGLILPVDSHAKPLKWKDGSIVRNKIQPFDAPFSWYPNKGFTLHNADVPLKIQPSLGNPVFDDRKGTYWYKENPTGSVKVSDTNTRISVLLEPASGSSVTVLVSPSGR
;
A
#
# COMPACT_ATOMS: atom_id res chain seq x y z
N ASP A 1 -10.35 5.84 -11.18
CA ASP A 1 -11.29 5.06 -11.99
C ASP A 1 -12.56 5.88 -12.21
N THR A 2 -12.81 6.35 -13.44
CA THR A 2 -13.98 7.20 -13.74
C THR A 2 -15.32 6.44 -13.75
N SER A 3 -15.30 5.11 -13.58
CA SER A 3 -16.53 4.32 -13.39
C SER A 3 -17.14 4.50 -11.98
N GLN A 4 -16.32 4.91 -11.00
CA GLN A 4 -16.74 5.22 -9.64
C GLN A 4 -16.93 6.74 -9.47
N LYS A 5 -18.00 7.16 -8.79
CA LYS A 5 -18.32 8.58 -8.57
C LYS A 5 -17.66 9.18 -7.34
N ASP A 6 -17.21 8.34 -6.42
CA ASP A 6 -16.63 8.74 -5.14
C ASP A 6 -15.62 7.67 -4.63
N ASN A 7 -15.15 7.84 -3.40
CA ASN A 7 -14.16 6.97 -2.75
C ASN A 7 -14.75 6.20 -1.55
N ASN A 8 -16.06 5.96 -1.53
CA ASN A 8 -16.73 5.24 -0.47
C ASN A 8 -16.51 3.72 -0.58
N THR A 9 -15.33 3.28 -0.15
CA THR A 9 -14.93 1.86 -0.19
C THR A 9 -15.79 0.94 0.69
N SER A 10 -16.66 1.47 1.54
CA SER A 10 -17.65 0.67 2.27
C SER A 10 -18.78 0.16 1.36
N VAL A 11 -19.09 0.89 0.28
CA VAL A 11 -20.09 0.52 -0.73
C VAL A 11 -19.44 -0.28 -1.86
N HIS A 12 -18.24 0.12 -2.30
CA HIS A 12 -17.48 -0.53 -3.37
C HIS A 12 -16.06 -0.89 -2.91
N PRO A 13 -15.89 -2.05 -2.24
CA PRO A 13 -14.60 -2.50 -1.70
C PRO A 13 -13.48 -2.59 -2.72
N GLY A 14 -12.37 -1.92 -2.41
CA GLY A 14 -11.17 -1.87 -3.25
C GLY A 14 -11.33 -1.09 -4.56
N GLU A 15 -12.41 -0.33 -4.70
CA GLU A 15 -12.72 0.47 -5.90
C GLU A 15 -13.03 1.91 -5.46
N GLY A 16 -12.70 2.89 -6.29
CA GLY A 16 -12.98 4.29 -6.01
C GLY A 16 -12.46 5.21 -7.10
N LEU A 17 -12.96 6.44 -7.11
CA LEU A 17 -12.56 7.45 -8.09
C LEU A 17 -11.04 7.68 -8.09
N ILE A 18 -10.45 7.80 -6.89
CA ILE A 18 -9.01 7.95 -6.68
C ILE A 18 -8.60 7.37 -5.32
N LEU A 19 -7.99 6.18 -5.35
CA LEU A 19 -7.47 5.52 -4.17
C LEU A 19 -5.96 5.27 -4.36
N PRO A 20 -5.14 5.42 -3.31
CA PRO A 20 -3.73 5.09 -3.38
C PRO A 20 -3.52 3.58 -3.48
N VAL A 21 -2.49 3.17 -4.23
CA VAL A 21 -1.97 1.81 -4.24
C VAL A 21 -0.95 1.69 -3.11
N ASP A 22 -1.14 0.72 -2.22
CA ASP A 22 -0.29 0.47 -1.07
C ASP A 22 0.79 -0.58 -1.40
N SER A 23 2.07 -0.20 -1.37
CA SER A 23 3.20 -1.10 -1.62
C SER A 23 3.35 -2.22 -0.57
N HIS A 24 2.70 -2.08 0.59
CA HIS A 24 2.65 -2.99 1.72
C HIS A 24 1.21 -3.35 2.12
N ALA A 25 0.31 -3.55 1.15
CA ALA A 25 -1.14 -3.73 1.36
C ALA A 25 -1.60 -4.85 2.34
N LYS A 26 -0.70 -5.73 2.79
CA LYS A 26 -1.05 -6.82 3.72
C LYS A 26 -1.56 -6.23 5.05
N PRO A 27 -2.79 -6.55 5.49
CA PRO A 27 -3.38 -5.90 6.65
C PRO A 27 -2.59 -6.16 7.93
N LEU A 28 -2.19 -5.08 8.61
CA LEU A 28 -1.74 -5.11 9.99
C LEU A 28 -2.89 -5.50 10.92
N LYS A 29 -2.58 -6.32 11.92
CA LYS A 29 -3.53 -6.84 12.90
C LYS A 29 -3.03 -6.60 14.32
N TRP A 30 -3.96 -6.35 15.22
CA TRP A 30 -3.74 -6.40 16.65
C TRP A 30 -3.48 -7.84 17.12
N LYS A 31 -3.01 -7.99 18.37
CA LYS A 31 -2.73 -9.30 18.95
C LYS A 31 -3.97 -10.20 19.05
N ASP A 32 -5.16 -9.61 19.13
CA ASP A 32 -6.45 -10.31 19.13
C ASP A 32 -6.94 -10.71 17.72
N GLY A 33 -6.18 -10.38 16.67
CA GLY A 33 -6.51 -10.67 15.28
C GLY A 33 -7.40 -9.63 14.60
N SER A 34 -7.90 -8.63 15.33
CA SER A 34 -8.66 -7.51 14.74
C SER A 34 -7.74 -6.63 13.89
N ILE A 35 -8.30 -6.03 12.83
CA ILE A 35 -7.53 -5.25 11.86
C ILE A 35 -7.21 -3.87 12.41
N VAL A 36 -5.97 -3.42 12.23
CA VAL A 36 -5.57 -2.05 12.54
C VAL A 36 -6.31 -1.09 11.60
N ARG A 37 -6.86 0.01 12.13
CA ARG A 37 -7.70 0.95 11.38
C ARG A 37 -7.00 1.47 10.12
N ASN A 38 -7.75 1.65 9.03
CA ASN A 38 -7.24 2.17 7.75
C ASN A 38 -6.73 3.62 7.78
N LYS A 39 -6.89 4.33 8.90
CA LYS A 39 -6.17 5.60 9.15
C LYS A 39 -4.67 5.39 9.37
N ILE A 40 -4.26 4.20 9.80
CA ILE A 40 -2.88 3.89 10.18
C ILE A 40 -2.19 3.03 9.11
N GLN A 41 -2.90 2.05 8.54
CA GLN A 41 -2.34 1.09 7.57
C GLN A 41 -1.50 1.76 6.46
N PRO A 42 -1.91 2.88 5.82
CA PRO A 42 -1.16 3.44 4.68
C PRO A 42 0.15 4.15 5.04
N PHE A 43 0.66 4.02 6.28
CA PHE A 43 1.88 4.71 6.71
C PHE A 43 3.12 4.28 5.91
N ASP A 44 3.13 3.05 5.38
CA ASP A 44 4.18 2.43 4.57
C ASP A 44 3.76 2.20 3.11
N ALA A 45 2.68 2.84 2.66
CA ALA A 45 2.17 2.72 1.30
C ALA A 45 3.14 3.14 0.16
N PRO A 46 4.04 4.14 0.32
CA PRO A 46 4.92 4.56 -0.77
C PRO A 46 5.83 3.45 -1.30
N PHE A 47 6.12 3.49 -2.60
CA PHE A 47 7.15 2.63 -3.22
C PHE A 47 8.51 3.32 -3.09
N SER A 48 9.51 2.63 -2.53
CA SER A 48 10.82 3.19 -2.20
C SER A 48 11.86 2.08 -2.02
N TRP A 49 13.14 2.40 -2.20
CA TRP A 49 14.26 1.56 -1.76
C TRP A 49 14.51 1.67 -0.25
N TYR A 50 14.08 2.76 0.37
CA TYR A 50 14.33 3.02 1.77
C TYR A 50 13.37 2.22 2.67
N PRO A 51 13.88 1.69 3.80
CA PRO A 51 13.05 0.94 4.73
C PRO A 51 12.03 1.84 5.42
N ASN A 52 10.84 1.29 5.66
CA ASN A 52 9.84 1.95 6.48
C ASN A 52 10.23 1.86 7.95
N LYS A 53 10.03 2.96 8.68
CA LYS A 53 10.26 2.99 10.11
C LYS A 53 9.09 2.31 10.81
N GLY A 54 9.40 1.32 11.64
CA GLY A 54 8.43 0.76 12.58
C GLY A 54 8.07 1.75 13.69
N PHE A 55 6.99 1.47 14.40
CA PHE A 55 6.52 2.27 15.54
C PHE A 55 5.66 1.41 16.46
N THR A 56 5.32 1.93 17.64
CA THR A 56 4.46 1.24 18.60
C THR A 56 3.10 1.92 18.65
N LEU A 57 2.05 1.15 18.44
CA LEU A 57 0.67 1.55 18.68
C LEU A 57 0.23 1.08 20.06
N HIS A 58 -0.69 1.82 20.67
CA HIS A 58 -1.36 1.42 21.91
C HIS A 58 -2.86 1.38 21.69
N ASN A 59 -3.51 0.33 22.21
CA ASN A 59 -4.96 0.22 22.28
C ASN A 59 -5.35 -0.26 23.67
N ALA A 60 -6.08 0.57 24.43
CA ALA A 60 -6.39 0.33 25.85
C ALA A 60 -5.15 -0.16 26.63
N ASP A 61 -4.07 0.62 26.55
CA ASP A 61 -2.76 0.36 27.18
C ASP A 61 -1.99 -0.87 26.70
N VAL A 62 -2.54 -1.67 25.78
CA VAL A 62 -1.84 -2.82 25.19
C VAL A 62 -0.98 -2.38 23.99
N PRO A 63 0.35 -2.57 24.03
CA PRO A 63 1.23 -2.19 22.93
C PRO A 63 1.22 -3.23 21.80
N LEU A 64 1.18 -2.73 20.57
CA LEU A 64 1.48 -3.45 19.33
C LEU A 64 2.72 -2.81 18.69
N LYS A 65 3.83 -3.54 18.65
CA LYS A 65 5.06 -3.09 18.00
C LYS A 65 5.04 -3.49 16.52
N ILE A 66 4.97 -2.51 15.64
CA ILE A 66 5.16 -2.67 14.19
C ILE A 66 6.66 -2.60 13.93
N GLN A 67 7.22 -3.66 13.37
CA GLN A 67 8.64 -3.71 13.05
C GLN A 67 8.93 -2.90 11.78
N PRO A 68 10.14 -2.33 11.64
CA PRO A 68 10.59 -1.82 10.35
C PRO A 68 10.48 -2.88 9.26
N SER A 69 10.10 -2.47 8.06
CA SER A 69 10.06 -3.30 6.85
C SER A 69 11.03 -2.76 5.81
N LEU A 70 11.51 -3.62 4.92
CA LEU A 70 12.27 -3.18 3.76
C LEU A 70 11.37 -2.35 2.84
N GLY A 71 11.97 -1.41 2.10
CA GLY A 71 11.26 -0.70 1.06
C GLY A 71 10.82 -1.64 -0.07
N ASN A 72 9.73 -1.26 -0.75
CA ASN A 72 9.26 -1.94 -1.95
C ASN A 72 9.35 -0.99 -3.15
N PRO A 73 10.38 -1.10 -4.01
CA PRO A 73 10.63 -0.12 -5.07
C PRO A 73 9.88 -0.41 -6.38
N VAL A 74 9.01 -1.44 -6.42
CA VAL A 74 8.38 -1.90 -7.67
C VAL A 74 6.88 -2.05 -7.51
N PHE A 75 6.15 -1.29 -8.31
CA PHE A 75 4.77 -1.60 -8.67
C PHE A 75 4.76 -2.52 -9.90
N ASP A 76 3.94 -3.57 -9.87
CA ASP A 76 3.73 -4.52 -10.97
C ASP A 76 2.29 -5.03 -10.90
N ASP A 77 1.46 -4.64 -11.87
CA ASP A 77 0.01 -4.87 -11.84
C ASP A 77 -0.42 -6.32 -12.06
N ARG A 78 0.50 -7.21 -12.46
CA ARG A 78 0.23 -8.65 -12.61
C ARG A 78 0.80 -9.48 -11.48
N LYS A 79 1.89 -9.05 -10.86
CA LYS A 79 2.62 -9.83 -9.85
C LYS A 79 2.42 -9.31 -8.44
N GLY A 80 2.08 -8.04 -8.28
CA GLY A 80 1.81 -7.43 -6.99
C GLY A 80 0.43 -7.80 -6.43
N THR A 81 0.33 -7.82 -5.10
CA THR A 81 -0.96 -7.90 -4.40
C THR A 81 -1.17 -6.60 -3.61
N TYR A 82 -2.12 -5.79 -4.06
CA TYR A 82 -2.34 -4.44 -3.54
C TYR A 82 -3.65 -4.27 -2.78
N TRP A 83 -4.45 -5.32 -2.66
CA TRP A 83 -5.72 -5.30 -1.94
C TRP A 83 -6.02 -6.67 -1.36
N TYR A 84 -6.59 -6.69 -0.16
CA TYR A 84 -6.87 -7.91 0.59
C TYR A 84 -8.33 -7.94 1.02
N LYS A 85 -9.02 -9.05 0.75
CA LYS A 85 -10.44 -9.22 1.10
C LYS A 85 -10.69 -9.13 2.60
N GLU A 86 -9.70 -9.47 3.42
CA GLU A 86 -9.77 -9.36 4.87
C GLU A 86 -9.90 -7.89 5.33
N ASN A 87 -9.31 -6.94 4.58
CA ASN A 87 -9.42 -5.50 4.83
C ASN A 87 -10.05 -4.78 3.62
N PRO A 88 -11.37 -4.95 3.39
CA PRO A 88 -12.01 -4.57 2.14
C PRO A 88 -11.98 -3.07 1.85
N THR A 89 -11.81 -2.24 2.88
CA THR A 89 -11.77 -0.77 2.78
C THR A 89 -10.35 -0.22 2.75
N GLY A 90 -9.32 -1.07 2.78
CA GLY A 90 -7.92 -0.68 2.70
C GLY A 90 -7.37 -0.86 1.27
N SER A 91 -6.62 0.14 0.78
CA SER A 91 -5.99 0.14 -0.55
C SER A 91 -7.00 -0.06 -1.72
N VAL A 92 -6.51 -0.47 -2.89
CA VAL A 92 -7.25 -0.51 -4.16
C VAL A 92 -6.90 -1.74 -4.99
N LYS A 93 -7.90 -2.32 -5.66
CA LYS A 93 -7.70 -3.37 -6.67
C LYS A 93 -7.13 -2.72 -7.93
N VAL A 94 -6.11 -3.35 -8.50
CA VAL A 94 -5.51 -2.90 -9.75
C VAL A 94 -5.98 -3.77 -10.91
N SER A 95 -6.20 -3.16 -12.06
CA SER A 95 -6.49 -3.86 -13.31
C SER A 95 -5.20 -4.30 -14.00
N ASP A 96 -5.24 -5.42 -14.72
CA ASP A 96 -4.14 -5.81 -15.61
C ASP A 96 -4.06 -4.83 -16.79
N THR A 97 -3.06 -3.96 -16.75
CA THR A 97 -2.71 -3.01 -17.80
C THR A 97 -1.34 -3.32 -18.41
N ASN A 98 -0.75 -4.47 -18.07
CA ASN A 98 0.63 -4.80 -18.41
C ASN A 98 1.65 -3.77 -17.91
N THR A 99 1.45 -3.15 -16.75
CA THR A 99 2.27 -2.03 -16.26
C THR A 99 3.15 -2.45 -15.09
N ARG A 100 4.44 -2.12 -15.21
CA ARG A 100 5.41 -2.15 -14.13
C ARG A 100 6.04 -0.76 -13.98
N ILE A 101 6.15 -0.27 -12.75
CA ILE A 101 6.82 0.98 -12.41
C ILE A 101 7.91 0.66 -11.39
N SER A 102 9.16 0.90 -11.73
CA SER A 102 10.31 0.60 -10.86
C SER A 102 11.04 1.90 -10.51
N VAL A 103 11.30 2.11 -9.22
CA VAL A 103 12.19 3.19 -8.75
C VAL A 103 13.63 2.84 -9.18
N LEU A 104 14.23 3.65 -10.05
CA LEU A 104 15.60 3.45 -10.51
C LEU A 104 16.61 4.23 -9.66
N LEU A 105 16.27 5.48 -9.33
CA LEU A 105 17.12 6.37 -8.54
C LEU A 105 16.26 7.10 -7.52
N GLU A 106 16.70 7.03 -6.29
CA GLU A 106 16.07 7.71 -5.16
C GLU A 106 17.20 8.31 -4.31
N PRO A 107 17.55 9.59 -4.50
CA PRO A 107 18.57 10.25 -3.70
C PRO A 107 18.13 10.41 -2.25
N ALA A 108 19.08 10.35 -1.32
CA ALA A 108 18.81 10.45 0.13
C ALA A 108 18.18 11.78 0.56
N SER A 109 18.27 12.84 -0.26
CA SER A 109 17.58 14.10 -0.02
C SER A 109 16.05 14.00 -0.16
N GLY A 110 15.54 12.95 -0.83
CA GLY A 110 14.12 12.75 -1.09
C GLY A 110 13.49 13.78 -2.05
N SER A 111 14.28 14.65 -2.68
CA SER A 111 13.76 15.77 -3.48
C SER A 111 13.38 15.39 -4.92
N SER A 112 13.79 14.21 -5.37
CA SER A 112 13.50 13.70 -6.72
C SER A 112 13.48 12.19 -6.72
N VAL A 113 12.72 11.58 -7.62
CA VAL A 113 12.73 10.13 -7.86
C VAL A 113 12.72 9.90 -9.36
N THR A 114 13.63 9.05 -9.85
CA THR A 114 13.60 8.58 -11.24
C THR A 114 12.90 7.23 -11.26
N VAL A 115 11.85 7.11 -12.07
CA VAL A 115 11.11 5.87 -12.26
C VAL A 115 11.23 5.37 -13.70
N LEU A 116 11.24 4.06 -13.87
CA LEU A 116 11.06 3.40 -15.16
C LEU A 116 9.65 2.84 -15.24
N VAL A 117 8.92 3.24 -16.27
CA VAL A 117 7.66 2.60 -16.65
C VAL A 117 7.96 1.60 -17.76
N SER A 118 7.62 0.34 -17.54
CA SER A 118 7.87 -0.75 -18.49
C SER A 118 6.70 -1.73 -18.51
N PRO A 119 6.63 -2.62 -19.51
CA PRO A 119 5.73 -3.75 -19.46
C PRO A 119 5.93 -4.60 -18.19
N SER A 120 4.85 -5.09 -17.60
CA SER A 120 4.94 -6.19 -16.64
C SER A 120 5.47 -7.44 -17.35
N GLY A 121 6.34 -8.19 -16.69
CA GLY A 121 6.75 -9.49 -17.20
C GLY A 121 5.54 -10.43 -17.30
N ARG A 122 5.56 -11.35 -18.28
CA ARG A 122 4.66 -12.51 -18.26
C ARG A 122 4.86 -13.35 -17.00
#